data_AF-A0A2V7DRV3-F1
#
_entry.id   AF-A0A2V7DRV3-F1
#
_cell.length_a   1.000
_cell.length_b   1.000
_cell.length_c   1.000
_cell.angle_alpha   90.00
_cell.angle_beta   90.00
_cell.angle_gamma   90.00
#
_symmetry.space_group_name_H-M   'P 1'
#
loop_
_entity.id
_entity.type
_entity.pdbx_description
1 polymer ?
#
loop_
_entity_poly.entity_id
_entity_poly.type
_entity_poly.pdbx_seq_one_letter_code
_entity_poly.pdbx_strand_id
1 'polypeptide(L)' 'MKIGVLALQGDFALHAQALVRAGAEAVEVRKPAELDAVGGLIIPGGESTTLLHLMR' A
#
# COMPACT_ATOMS: atom_id res chain seq x y z
N MET A 1 -11.97 -5.93 -7.08
CA MET A 1 -11.87 -5.35 -5.73
C MET A 1 -10.61 -4.51 -5.68
N LYS A 2 -10.69 -3.24 -5.22
CA LYS A 2 -9.53 -2.34 -5.12
C LYS A 2 -8.87 -2.46 -3.77
N ILE A 3 -7.59 -2.78 -3.75
CA ILE A 3 -6.79 -2.90 -2.52
C ILE A 3 -5.63 -1.90 -2.62
N GLY A 4 -5.51 -1.08 -1.59
CA GLY A 4 -4.41 -0.14 -1.44
C GLY A 4 -3.14 -0.82 -0.96
N VAL A 5 -1.98 -0.36 -1.40
CA VAL A 5 -0.67 -0.70 -0.85
C VAL A 5 0.02 0.60 -0.45
N LEU A 6 0.37 0.74 0.82
CA LEU A 6 1.05 1.94 1.32
C LEU A 6 2.44 2.06 0.64
N ALA A 7 2.66 3.16 -0.08
CA ALA A 7 3.83 3.38 -0.93
C ALA A 7 4.68 4.56 -0.43
N LEU A 8 4.88 4.65 0.89
CA LEU A 8 5.72 5.65 1.54
C LEU A 8 7.20 5.21 1.64
N GLN A 9 7.41 3.92 1.93
CA GLN A 9 8.72 3.29 2.07
C GLN A 9 8.56 1.77 1.93
N GLY A 10 9.59 1.08 1.45
CA GLY A 10 9.66 -0.38 1.46
C GLY A 10 9.19 -1.06 0.17
N ASP A 11 8.91 -2.36 0.28
CA ASP A 11 8.73 -3.30 -0.84
C ASP A 11 7.28 -3.35 -1.39
N PHE A 12 6.62 -2.19 -1.54
CA PHE A 12 5.22 -2.11 -1.99
C PHE A 12 4.98 -2.73 -3.38
N ALA A 13 5.99 -2.68 -4.27
CA ALA A 13 5.87 -3.18 -5.63
C ALA A 13 5.58 -4.69 -5.70
N LEU A 14 6.17 -5.50 -4.81
CA LEU A 14 5.93 -6.94 -4.77
C LEU A 14 4.50 -7.26 -4.32
N HIS A 15 3.96 -6.48 -3.38
CA HIS A 15 2.57 -6.60 -2.95
C HIS A 15 1.60 -6.21 -4.08
N ALA A 16 1.87 -5.13 -4.82
CA ALA A 16 1.05 -4.74 -5.96
C ALA A 16 1.03 -5.83 -7.05
N GLN A 17 2.20 -6.41 -7.36
CA GLN A 17 2.29 -7.54 -8.30
C GLN A 17 1.58 -8.80 -7.79
N ALA A 18 1.63 -9.09 -6.49
CA ALA A 18 0.90 -10.20 -5.89
C ALA A 18 -0.62 -10.02 -6.00
N LEU A 19 -1.13 -8.80 -5.75
CA LEU A 19 -2.54 -8.46 -5.90
C LEU A 19 -3.02 -8.63 -7.34
N VAL A 20 -2.24 -8.14 -8.32
CA VAL A 20 -2.56 -8.30 -9.74
C VAL A 20 -2.61 -9.78 -10.13
N ARG A 21 -1.64 -10.58 -9.66
CA ARG A 21 -1.62 -12.04 -9.88
C ARG A 21 -2.82 -12.76 -9.23
N ALA A 22 -3.34 -12.23 -8.12
CA ALA A 22 -4.54 -12.73 -7.45
C ALA A 22 -5.86 -12.21 -8.07
N GLY A 23 -5.81 -11.39 -9.13
CA GLY A 23 -7.00 -10.84 -9.80
C GLY A 23 -7.60 -9.61 -9.13
N ALA A 24 -6.86 -8.96 -8.22
CA ALA A 24 -7.27 -7.71 -7.60
C ALA A 24 -6.66 -6.48 -8.30
N GLU A 25 -7.30 -5.33 -8.16
CA GLU A 25 -6.75 -4.05 -8.59
C GLU A 25 -5.90 -3.47 -7.46
N ALA A 26 -4.60 -3.27 -7.72
CA ALA A 26 -3.68 -2.67 -6.76
C ALA A 26 -3.63 -1.15 -6.94
N VAL A 27 -3.77 -0.42 -5.84
CA VAL A 27 -3.67 1.05 -5.81
C VAL A 27 -2.52 1.42 -4.89
N GLU A 28 -1.54 2.16 -5.39
CA GLU A 28 -0.48 2.70 -4.53
C GLU A 28 -1.03 3.89 -3.74
N VAL A 29 -0.93 3.83 -2.41
CA VAL A 29 -1.42 4.87 -1.50
C VAL A 29 -0.22 5.62 -0.93
N ARG A 30 -0.11 6.90 -1.26
CA ARG A 30 0.91 7.84 -0.78
C ARG A 30 0.32 8.95 0.09
N LYS A 31 -0.99 9.20 -0.02
CA LYS A 31 -1.70 10.28 0.66
C LYS A 31 -2.95 9.75 1.36
N PRO A 32 -3.38 10.35 2.49
CA PRO A 32 -4.60 9.94 3.18
C PRO A 32 -5.86 9.97 2.30
N ALA A 33 -6.00 10.95 1.41
CA ALA A 33 -7.15 11.07 0.51
C ALA A 33 -7.30 9.90 -0.48
N GLU A 34 -6.24 9.11 -0.71
CA GLU A 34 -6.30 7.94 -1.60
C GLU A 34 -6.89 6.70 -0.90
N LEU A 35 -7.03 6.74 0.43
CA LEU A 35 -7.67 5.68 1.21
C LEU A 35 -9.16 5.54 0.90
N ASP A 36 -9.82 6.63 0.51
CA ASP A 36 -11.24 6.63 0.14
C ASP A 36 -11.52 5.83 -1.14
N ALA A 37 -10.48 5.57 -1.94
CA ALA A 37 -10.58 4.85 -3.21
C ALA A 37 -10.41 3.33 -3.08
N VAL A 38 -10.12 2.80 -1.89
CA VAL A 38 -9.77 1.39 -1.68
C VAL A 38 -10.63 0.72 -0.61
N GLY A 39 -10.93 -0.57 -0.79
CA GLY A 39 -11.72 -1.36 0.16
C GLY A 39 -10.89 -2.02 1.27
N GLY A 40 -9.57 -1.88 1.22
CA GLY A 40 -8.62 -2.45 2.17
C GLY A 40 -7.21 -1.91 1.90
N LEU A 41 -6.34 -1.97 2.90
CA LEU A 41 -4.98 -1.45 2.83
C LEU A 41 -3.97 -2.52 3.27
N ILE A 42 -2.93 -2.70 2.47
CA ILE A 42 -1.73 -3.45 2.81
C ILE A 42 -0.67 -2.45 3.29
N ILE A 43 -0.13 -2.70 4.48
CA ILE A 43 1.06 -2.03 5.00
C ILE A 43 2.24 -2.97 4.73
N PRO A 44 3.14 -2.66 3.78
CA PRO A 44 4.24 -3.54 3.44
C PRO A 44 5.27 -3.61 4.58
N GLY A 45 6.10 -4.64 4.54
CA GLY A 45 7.27 -4.74 5.41
C GLY A 45 8.35 -3.72 5.05
N GLY A 46 9.30 -3.51 5.97
CA GLY A 46 10.37 -2.52 5.83
C GLY A 46 10.93 -2.13 7.19
N GLU A 47 11.33 -0.88 7.34
CA GLU A 47 11.78 -0.34 8.64
C GLU A 47 10.62 0.42 9.28
N SER A 48 10.06 -0.14 10.35
CA SER A 48 8.81 0.35 10.95
C SER A 48 8.95 1.74 11.56
N THR A 49 10.13 2.11 12.08
CA THR A 49 10.36 3.45 12.66
C THR A 49 10.26 4.53 11.60
N THR A 50 10.88 4.29 10.44
CA THR A 50 10.87 5.16 9.26
C THR A 50 9.46 5.26 8.71
N LEU A 51 8.76 4.12 8.58
CA LEU A 51 7.38 4.11 8.10
C LEU A 51 6.47 4.94 9.02
N LEU A 52 6.57 4.76 10.34
CA LEU A 52 5.82 5.55 11.30
C LEU A 52 6.19 7.04 11.24
N HIS A 53 7.45 7.39 11.01
CA HIS A 53 7.87 8.78 10.85
C HIS A 53 7.26 9.42 9.60
N LEU A 54 7.18 8.68 8.48
CA LEU A 54 6.61 9.15 7.21
C LEU A 54 5.08 9.22 7.21
N MET A 55 4.42 8.51 8.13
CA MET A 55 2.96 8.52 8.30
C MET A 55 2.46 9.64 9.23
N ARG A 56 3.36 10.38 9.89
CA ARG A 56 3.01 11.54 10.73
C ARG A 56 2.69 12.76 9.88
#